data_AF-A0AAV7RF09-F1
#
_entry.id   AF-A0AAV7RF09-F1
#
_cell.length_a   1.000
_cell.length_b   1.000
_cell.length_c   1.000
_cell.angle_alpha   90.00
_cell.angle_beta   90.00
_cell.angle_gamma   90.00
#
_symmetry.space_group_name_H-M   'P 1'
#
loop_
_entity.id
_entity.type
_entity.pdbx_description
1 polymer ?
#
loop_
_entity_poly.entity_id
_entity_poly.type
_entity_poly.pdbx_seq_one_letter_code
_entity_poly.pdbx_strand_id
1 'polypeptide(L)'
;MDHILQQISAVGCKLEGMDNAMVALTAETRSMRLEIAGFQSQISGLDHRVAAVESQVALQTDRDQELLHLRNKLTDLEGRSHRNNICFLRIPEGIEVTDILSYLRDTLPKLANITFDPPLEFQRAHRLGLKRQNGKDRPPNYSLLPATWAGPTAVKDNLNARSTPVGLPRNPPLG
;
A
#
# COMPACT_ATOMS: atom_id res chain seq x y z
N MET A 1 93.12 6.84 -31.89
CA MET A 1 92.47 5.53 -31.96
C MET A 1 91.70 5.23 -30.67
N ASP A 2 92.36 5.37 -29.52
CA ASP A 2 91.77 5.11 -28.18
C ASP A 2 90.51 5.91 -27.87
N HIS A 3 90.47 7.21 -28.20
CA HIS A 3 89.29 8.03 -27.99
C HIS A 3 88.04 7.51 -28.71
N ILE A 4 88.21 6.99 -29.93
CA ILE A 4 87.12 6.41 -30.74
C ILE A 4 86.65 5.09 -30.10
N LEU A 5 87.58 4.25 -29.65
CA LEU A 5 87.27 3.00 -28.94
C LEU A 5 86.49 3.27 -27.64
N GLN A 6 86.88 4.32 -26.91
CA GLN A 6 86.18 4.72 -25.68
C GLN A 6 84.76 5.24 -25.96
N GLN A 7 84.57 6.02 -27.03
CA GLN A 7 83.23 6.44 -27.45
C GLN A 7 82.35 5.27 -27.89
N ILE A 8 82.90 4.31 -28.65
CA ILE A 8 82.17 3.10 -29.07
C ILE A 8 81.74 2.28 -27.84
N SER A 9 82.64 2.09 -26.87
CA SER A 9 82.33 1.42 -25.61
C SER A 9 81.22 2.12 -24.83
N ALA A 10 81.30 3.45 -24.71
CA ALA A 10 80.27 4.24 -24.02
C ALA A 10 78.89 4.17 -24.72
N VAL A 11 78.86 4.16 -26.04
CA VAL A 11 77.62 3.96 -26.82
C VAL A 11 77.08 2.53 -26.62
N GLY A 12 77.94 1.52 -26.61
CA GLY A 12 77.57 0.13 -26.32
C GLY A 12 76.87 -0.02 -24.97
N CYS A 13 77.47 0.54 -23.90
CA CYS A 13 76.85 0.51 -22.57
C CYS A 13 75.49 1.22 -22.54
N LYS A 14 75.32 2.32 -23.27
CA LYS A 14 74.02 3.02 -23.36
C LYS A 14 72.97 2.20 -24.09
N LEU A 15 73.35 1.50 -25.17
CA LEU A 15 72.46 0.61 -25.91
C LEU A 15 71.97 -0.55 -25.03
N GLU A 16 72.88 -1.20 -24.29
CA GLU A 16 72.50 -2.25 -23.32
C GLU A 16 71.53 -1.72 -22.25
N GLY A 17 71.77 -0.51 -21.74
CA GLY A 17 70.86 0.14 -20.79
C GLY A 17 69.47 0.40 -21.39
N MET A 18 69.42 0.87 -22.64
CA MET A 18 68.16 1.09 -23.36
C MET A 18 67.40 -0.22 -23.65
N ASP A 19 68.11 -1.28 -24.03
CA ASP A 19 67.50 -2.60 -24.28
C ASP A 19 66.87 -3.15 -23.00
N ASN A 20 67.58 -3.06 -21.87
CA ASN A 20 67.03 -3.48 -20.57
C ASN A 20 65.77 -2.68 -20.19
N ALA A 21 65.78 -1.35 -20.39
CA ALA A 21 64.61 -0.51 -20.14
C ALA A 21 63.44 -0.87 -21.07
N MET A 22 63.72 -1.19 -22.33
CA MET A 22 62.72 -1.59 -23.32
C MET A 22 62.07 -2.94 -22.96
N VAL A 23 62.86 -3.90 -22.48
CA VAL A 23 62.36 -5.19 -21.99
C VAL A 23 61.44 -4.98 -20.79
N ALA A 24 61.84 -4.13 -19.83
CA ALA A 24 61.03 -3.81 -18.65
C ALA A 24 59.69 -3.15 -19.04
N LEU A 25 59.71 -2.14 -19.91
CA LEU A 25 58.49 -1.48 -20.41
C LEU A 25 57.57 -2.45 -21.17
N THR A 26 58.15 -3.39 -21.91
CA THR A 26 57.38 -4.43 -22.61
C THR A 26 56.68 -5.37 -21.63
N ALA A 27 57.35 -5.72 -20.52
CA ALA A 27 56.75 -6.52 -19.46
C ALA A 27 55.59 -5.78 -18.77
N GLU A 28 55.80 -4.51 -18.41
CA GLU A 28 54.78 -3.67 -17.78
C GLU A 28 53.55 -3.49 -18.70
N THR A 29 53.79 -3.25 -20.00
CA THR A 29 52.72 -3.13 -21.00
C THR A 29 51.90 -4.42 -21.12
N ARG A 30 52.53 -5.59 -20.98
CA ARG A 30 51.81 -6.87 -20.95
C ARG A 30 50.99 -7.02 -19.68
N SER A 31 51.54 -6.63 -18.53
CA SER A 31 50.82 -6.66 -17.24
C SER A 31 49.55 -5.80 -17.30
N MET A 32 49.68 -4.53 -17.72
CA MET A 32 48.53 -3.62 -17.86
C MET A 32 47.46 -4.17 -18.81
N ARG A 33 47.85 -4.82 -19.91
CA ARG A 33 46.89 -5.44 -20.84
C ARG A 33 46.09 -6.57 -20.19
N LEU A 34 46.71 -7.38 -19.33
CA LEU A 34 46.02 -8.44 -18.60
C LEU A 34 45.04 -7.86 -17.57
N GLU A 35 45.44 -6.82 -16.85
CA GLU A 35 44.55 -6.12 -15.90
C GLU A 35 43.35 -5.50 -16.60
N ILE A 36 43.57 -4.83 -17.75
CA ILE A 36 42.48 -4.27 -18.57
C ILE A 36 41.50 -5.37 -19.02
N ALA A 37 42.01 -6.52 -19.47
CA ALA A 37 41.16 -7.66 -19.83
C ALA A 37 40.36 -8.19 -18.63
N GLY A 38 40.97 -8.20 -17.43
CA GLY A 38 40.31 -8.53 -16.17
C GLY A 38 39.17 -7.57 -15.85
N PHE A 39 39.42 -6.26 -15.93
CA PHE A 39 38.39 -5.25 -15.69
C PHE A 39 37.27 -5.31 -16.72
N GLN A 40 37.57 -5.56 -18.00
CA GLN A 40 36.55 -5.75 -19.02
C GLN A 40 35.62 -6.92 -18.69
N SER A 41 36.18 -8.05 -18.24
CA SER A 41 35.37 -9.19 -17.82
C SER A 41 34.48 -8.87 -16.60
N GLN A 42 35.01 -8.15 -15.62
CA GLN A 42 34.24 -7.72 -14.45
C GLN A 42 33.10 -6.76 -14.83
N ILE A 43 33.37 -5.79 -15.71
CA ILE A 43 32.36 -4.84 -16.20
C ILE A 43 31.23 -5.59 -16.91
N SER A 44 31.53 -6.50 -17.83
CA SER A 44 30.50 -7.30 -18.50
C SER A 44 29.67 -8.12 -17.50
N GLY A 45 30.32 -8.67 -16.46
CA GLY A 45 29.61 -9.37 -15.38
C GLY A 45 28.68 -8.47 -14.57
N LEU A 46 29.09 -7.22 -14.31
CA LEU A 46 28.25 -6.23 -13.64
C LEU A 46 27.09 -5.77 -14.52
N ASP A 47 27.32 -5.53 -15.80
CA ASP A 47 26.27 -5.12 -16.76
C ASP A 47 25.16 -6.18 -16.82
N HIS A 48 25.52 -7.46 -16.88
CA HIS A 48 24.54 -8.55 -16.83
C HIS A 48 23.73 -8.58 -15.53
N ARG A 49 24.38 -8.33 -14.39
CA ARG A 49 23.69 -8.28 -13.09
C ARG A 49 22.77 -7.08 -12.98
N VAL A 50 23.19 -5.91 -13.48
CA VAL A 50 22.35 -4.70 -13.52
C VAL A 50 21.11 -4.95 -14.38
N ALA A 51 21.27 -5.47 -15.60
CA ALA A 51 20.15 -5.77 -16.48
C ALA A 51 19.15 -6.77 -15.85
N ALA A 52 19.64 -7.77 -15.12
CA ALA A 52 18.80 -8.72 -14.40
C ALA A 52 18.02 -8.06 -13.25
N VAL A 53 18.67 -7.19 -12.47
CA VAL A 53 18.03 -6.43 -11.38
C VAL A 53 16.99 -5.46 -11.94
N GLU A 54 17.29 -4.73 -12.99
CA GLU A 54 16.36 -3.81 -13.65
C GLU A 54 15.10 -4.54 -14.13
N SER A 55 15.27 -5.72 -14.75
CA SER A 55 14.15 -6.58 -15.17
C SER A 55 13.29 -7.03 -13.98
N GLN A 56 13.93 -7.39 -12.86
CA GLN A 56 13.21 -7.79 -11.66
C GLN A 56 12.44 -6.63 -11.02
N VAL A 57 13.03 -5.44 -10.99
CA VAL A 57 12.36 -4.22 -10.49
C VAL A 57 11.15 -3.88 -11.36
N ALA A 58 11.27 -3.96 -12.69
CA ALA A 58 10.14 -3.74 -13.58
C ALA A 58 8.97 -4.70 -13.29
N LEU A 59 9.25 -6.00 -13.12
CA LEU A 59 8.23 -6.98 -12.73
C LEU A 59 7.61 -6.70 -11.36
N GLN A 60 8.38 -6.15 -10.42
CA GLN A 60 7.86 -5.78 -9.11
C GLN A 60 6.89 -4.59 -9.22
N THR A 61 7.23 -3.58 -10.02
CA THR A 61 6.35 -2.42 -10.22
C THR A 61 5.01 -2.80 -10.86
N ASP A 62 5.00 -3.76 -11.78
CA ASP A 62 3.76 -4.28 -12.39
C ASP A 62 2.86 -4.98 -11.35
N ARG A 63 3.47 -5.82 -10.50
CA ARG A 63 2.76 -6.47 -9.39
C ARG A 63 2.19 -5.46 -8.39
N ASP A 64 2.92 -4.40 -8.07
CA ASP A 64 2.44 -3.36 -7.15
C ASP A 64 1.24 -2.61 -7.73
N GLN A 65 1.22 -2.38 -9.06
CA GLN A 65 0.06 -1.81 -9.75
C GLN A 65 -1.15 -2.75 -9.72
N GLU A 66 -0.95 -4.04 -9.95
CA GLU A 66 -2.02 -5.04 -9.87
C GLU A 66 -2.59 -5.14 -8.45
N LEU A 67 -1.73 -5.15 -7.43
CA LEU A 67 -2.15 -5.13 -6.02
C LEU A 67 -2.96 -3.88 -5.68
N LEU A 68 -2.54 -2.71 -6.15
CA LEU A 68 -3.27 -1.47 -5.95
C LEU A 68 -4.64 -1.51 -6.66
N HIS A 69 -4.69 -2.04 -7.88
CA HIS A 69 -5.94 -2.24 -8.61
C HIS A 69 -6.90 -3.18 -7.86
N LEU A 70 -6.41 -4.33 -7.41
CA LEU A 70 -7.20 -5.30 -6.63
C LEU A 70 -7.69 -4.70 -5.31
N ARG A 71 -6.83 -3.94 -4.61
CA ARG A 71 -7.21 -3.27 -3.36
C ARG A 71 -8.29 -2.22 -3.57
N ASN A 72 -8.20 -1.45 -4.65
CA ASN A 72 -9.24 -0.48 -5.01
C ASN A 72 -10.57 -1.18 -5.33
N LYS A 73 -10.51 -2.29 -6.09
CA LYS A 73 -11.69 -3.10 -6.40
C LYS A 73 -12.32 -3.69 -5.14
N LEU A 74 -11.50 -4.20 -4.21
CA LEU A 74 -11.97 -4.74 -2.94
C LEU A 74 -12.63 -3.64 -2.09
N THR A 75 -11.99 -2.48 -2.00
CA THR A 75 -12.54 -1.31 -1.28
C THR A 75 -13.87 -0.85 -1.86
N ASP A 76 -14.01 -0.82 -3.19
CA ASP A 76 -15.27 -0.48 -3.86
C ASP A 76 -16.35 -1.55 -3.60
N LEU A 77 -16.01 -2.83 -3.67
CA LEU A 77 -16.94 -3.93 -3.38
C LEU A 77 -17.41 -3.92 -1.92
N GLU A 78 -16.50 -3.73 -0.97
CA GLU A 78 -16.83 -3.56 0.45
C GLU A 78 -17.70 -2.32 0.67
N GLY A 79 -17.34 -1.20 0.02
CA GLY A 79 -18.12 0.03 0.04
C GLY A 79 -19.55 -0.20 -0.45
N ARG A 80 -19.74 -0.84 -1.60
CA ARG A 80 -21.06 -1.14 -2.16
C ARG A 80 -21.86 -2.11 -1.27
N SER A 81 -21.19 -3.12 -0.72
CA SER A 81 -21.79 -4.08 0.21
C SER A 81 -22.30 -3.39 1.48
N HIS A 82 -21.52 -2.46 2.04
CA HIS A 82 -21.89 -1.76 3.28
C HIS A 82 -22.79 -0.54 3.07
N ARG A 83 -22.83 0.08 1.89
CA ARG A 83 -23.66 1.28 1.62
C ARG A 83 -25.14 1.03 1.93
N ASN A 84 -25.64 -0.16 1.58
CA ASN A 84 -27.04 -0.51 1.84
C ASN A 84 -27.26 -0.99 3.28
N ASN A 85 -26.21 -1.40 3.98
CA ASN A 85 -26.36 -1.87 5.35
C ASN A 85 -26.63 -0.68 6.30
N ILE A 86 -27.67 -0.80 7.11
CA ILE A 86 -27.94 0.10 8.25
C ILE A 86 -27.42 -0.60 9.50
N CYS A 87 -26.54 0.06 10.24
CA CYS A 87 -25.99 -0.47 11.48
C CYS A 87 -26.63 0.25 12.68
N PHE A 88 -27.31 -0.50 13.54
CA PHE A 88 -27.79 -0.01 14.83
C PHE A 88 -26.78 -0.34 15.90
N LEU A 89 -26.37 0.69 16.63
CA LEU A 89 -25.43 0.54 17.73
C LEU A 89 -26.20 0.51 19.05
N ARG A 90 -25.78 -0.36 19.98
CA ARG A 90 -26.23 -0.36 21.38
C ARG A 90 -27.73 -0.64 21.58
N ILE A 91 -28.31 -1.59 20.85
CA ILE A 91 -29.67 -2.06 21.15
C ILE A 91 -29.63 -2.91 22.44
N PRO A 92 -30.43 -2.60 23.49
CA PRO A 92 -30.44 -3.38 24.72
C PRO A 92 -30.89 -4.83 24.47
N GLU A 93 -30.12 -5.79 24.97
CA GLU A 93 -30.47 -7.22 24.85
C GLU A 93 -31.73 -7.54 25.68
N GLY A 94 -32.69 -8.25 25.09
CA GLY A 94 -33.92 -8.69 25.77
C GLY A 94 -35.19 -7.88 25.46
N ILE A 95 -35.07 -6.73 24.77
CA ILE A 95 -36.24 -6.04 24.14
C ILE A 95 -36.73 -6.83 22.91
N GLU A 96 -35.83 -7.65 22.36
CA GLU A 96 -36.01 -8.50 21.20
C GLU A 96 -36.68 -9.83 21.62
N VAL A 97 -37.90 -9.75 22.14
CA VAL A 97 -38.55 -10.91 22.77
C VAL A 97 -38.91 -12.01 21.76
N THR A 98 -38.95 -11.72 20.44
CA THR A 98 -39.24 -12.74 19.41
C THR A 98 -38.65 -12.45 18.02
N ASP A 99 -38.69 -11.20 17.54
CA ASP A 99 -38.14 -10.83 16.24
C ASP A 99 -37.68 -9.36 16.19
N ILE A 100 -36.40 -9.16 15.84
CA ILE A 100 -35.74 -7.85 15.75
C ILE A 100 -36.31 -7.05 14.58
N LEU A 101 -36.70 -7.72 13.49
CA LEU A 101 -37.26 -7.06 12.31
C LEU A 101 -38.60 -6.42 12.63
N SER A 102 -39.46 -7.13 13.36
CA SER A 102 -40.77 -6.62 13.79
C SER A 102 -40.61 -5.36 14.67
N TYR A 103 -39.73 -5.40 15.66
CA TYR A 103 -39.42 -4.24 16.51
C TYR A 103 -38.92 -3.04 15.68
N LEU A 104 -38.03 -3.27 14.73
CA LEU A 104 -37.46 -2.21 13.91
C LEU A 104 -38.46 -1.63 12.90
N ARG A 105 -39.34 -2.45 12.32
CA ARG A 105 -40.42 -1.95 11.44
C ARG A 105 -41.33 -0.96 12.16
N ASP A 106 -41.60 -1.20 13.44
CA ASP A 106 -42.48 -0.33 14.23
C ASP A 106 -41.77 0.91 14.78
N THR A 107 -40.49 0.79 15.11
CA THR A 107 -39.73 1.85 15.79
C THR A 107 -39.02 2.80 14.83
N LEU A 108 -38.57 2.31 13.67
CA LEU A 108 -37.82 3.14 12.72
C LEU A 108 -38.62 4.30 12.14
N PRO A 109 -39.86 4.11 11.64
CA PRO A 109 -40.67 5.21 11.13
C PRO A 109 -40.91 6.28 12.19
N LYS A 110 -41.13 5.86 13.45
CA LYS A 110 -41.35 6.76 14.60
C LYS A 110 -40.08 7.55 14.95
N LEU A 111 -38.92 6.91 14.94
CA LEU A 111 -37.64 7.54 15.29
C LEU A 111 -37.15 8.49 14.20
N ALA A 112 -37.28 8.08 12.93
CA ALA A 112 -36.88 8.86 11.77
C ALA A 112 -37.89 9.96 11.43
N ASN A 113 -39.13 9.88 11.93
CA ASN A 113 -40.25 10.74 11.54
C ASN A 113 -40.48 10.73 10.02
N ILE A 114 -40.35 9.54 9.41
CA ILE A 114 -40.55 9.31 7.98
C ILE A 114 -41.61 8.23 7.84
N THR A 115 -42.65 8.53 7.06
CA THR A 115 -43.54 7.52 6.50
C THR A 115 -42.90 6.96 5.23
N PHE A 116 -42.61 5.66 5.23
CA PHE A 116 -42.13 4.94 4.05
C PHE A 116 -43.34 4.47 3.24
N ASP A 117 -43.40 4.87 1.97
CA ASP A 117 -44.36 4.36 0.99
C ASP A 117 -43.59 3.86 -0.24
N PRO A 118 -43.47 2.53 -0.46
CA PRO A 118 -44.04 1.42 0.32
C PRO A 118 -43.35 1.21 1.69
N PRO A 119 -43.94 0.41 2.60
CA PRO A 119 -43.38 0.11 3.92
C PRO A 119 -41.94 -0.41 3.85
N LEU A 120 -41.14 -0.08 4.86
CA LEU A 120 -39.72 -0.47 4.91
C LEU A 120 -39.59 -1.99 5.03
N GLU A 121 -39.19 -2.63 3.94
CA GLU A 121 -38.87 -4.05 3.90
C GLU A 121 -37.39 -4.29 4.17
N PHE A 122 -37.10 -5.31 4.98
CA PHE A 122 -35.75 -5.76 5.29
C PHE A 122 -35.53 -7.12 4.67
N GLN A 123 -34.43 -7.28 3.94
CA GLN A 123 -34.00 -8.56 3.41
C GLN A 123 -33.35 -9.43 4.49
N ARG A 124 -32.61 -8.80 5.41
CA ARG A 124 -31.90 -9.52 6.48
C ARG A 124 -31.64 -8.63 7.69
N ALA A 125 -31.77 -9.20 8.88
CA ALA A 125 -31.19 -8.67 10.12
C ALA A 125 -30.20 -9.68 10.67
N HIS A 126 -29.01 -9.24 11.07
CA HIS A 126 -28.11 -10.09 11.83
C HIS A 126 -27.40 -9.32 12.94
N ARG A 127 -27.17 -10.02 14.04
CA ARG A 127 -26.40 -9.55 15.18
C ARG A 127 -24.92 -9.54 14.81
N LEU A 128 -24.23 -8.44 15.11
CA LEU A 128 -22.79 -8.35 14.98
C LEU A 128 -22.13 -8.73 16.31
N GLY A 129 -21.28 -9.76 16.27
CA GLY A 129 -20.55 -10.30 17.43
C GLY A 129 -21.20 -11.50 18.11
N LEU A 130 -20.54 -12.07 19.13
CA LEU A 130 -20.95 -13.28 19.87
C LEU A 130 -22.05 -12.99 20.91
N LYS A 131 -23.03 -13.89 21.07
CA LYS A 131 -24.11 -13.77 22.08
C LYS A 131 -23.47 -13.80 23.47
N ARG A 132 -23.72 -12.77 24.29
CA ARG A 132 -23.05 -12.63 25.59
C ARG A 132 -23.82 -13.38 26.67
N GLN A 133 -23.09 -13.94 27.63
CA GLN A 133 -23.65 -14.77 28.69
C GLN A 133 -24.17 -13.94 29.87
N ASN A 134 -23.67 -12.71 30.04
CA ASN A 134 -23.96 -11.86 31.19
C ASN A 134 -24.39 -10.44 30.75
N GLY A 135 -25.58 -9.99 31.16
CA GLY A 135 -26.19 -8.70 30.81
C GLY A 135 -25.53 -7.44 31.41
N LYS A 136 -24.25 -7.50 31.79
CA LYS A 136 -23.48 -6.36 32.32
C LYS A 136 -22.54 -5.71 31.30
N ASP A 137 -22.49 -6.25 30.08
CA ASP A 137 -21.60 -5.79 29.03
C ASP A 137 -22.28 -4.82 28.04
N ARG A 138 -21.45 -4.03 27.34
CA ARG A 138 -21.89 -3.06 26.32
C ARG A 138 -22.86 -3.71 25.31
N PRO A 139 -24.03 -3.08 25.03
CA PRO A 139 -25.07 -3.65 24.18
C PRO A 139 -24.60 -3.90 22.74
N PRO A 140 -25.13 -4.96 22.07
CA PRO A 140 -24.69 -5.42 20.75
C PRO A 140 -25.06 -4.44 19.64
N ASN A 141 -24.41 -4.64 18.49
CA ASN A 141 -24.69 -3.93 17.26
C ASN A 141 -25.45 -4.85 16.30
N TYR A 142 -26.34 -4.29 15.48
CA TYR A 142 -27.11 -5.03 14.49
C TYR A 142 -26.90 -4.44 13.10
N SER A 143 -26.70 -5.29 12.11
CA SER A 143 -26.66 -4.90 10.71
C SER A 143 -27.90 -5.37 9.98
N LEU A 144 -28.55 -4.44 9.29
CA LEU A 144 -29.76 -4.67 8.51
C LEU A 144 -29.49 -4.34 7.05
N LEU A 145 -29.98 -5.20 6.18
CA LEU A 145 -29.99 -4.98 4.74
C LEU A 145 -31.44 -4.67 4.32
N PRO A 146 -31.76 -3.42 3.96
CA PRO A 146 -33.05 -3.05 3.39
C PRO A 146 -33.26 -3.73 2.03
N ALA A 147 -34.50 -4.10 1.72
CA ALA A 147 -34.86 -4.73 0.44
C ALA A 147 -34.85 -3.74 -0.74
N THR A 148 -34.88 -2.43 -0.47
CA THR A 148 -34.91 -1.37 -1.49
C THR A 148 -33.79 -0.33 -1.27
N TRP A 149 -33.22 0.18 -2.37
CA TRP A 149 -32.10 1.14 -2.36
C TRP A 149 -32.47 2.51 -1.76
N ALA A 150 -33.75 2.91 -1.81
CA ALA A 150 -34.20 4.22 -1.32
C ALA A 150 -34.28 4.33 0.21
N GLY A 151 -34.49 3.20 0.91
CA GLY A 151 -34.65 3.15 2.36
C GLY A 151 -33.42 3.60 3.17
N PRO A 152 -32.22 3.02 2.95
CA PRO A 152 -31.07 3.28 3.81
C PRO A 152 -30.53 4.71 3.75
N THR A 153 -30.54 5.36 2.58
CA THR A 153 -30.05 6.74 2.45
C THR A 153 -30.97 7.73 3.16
N ALA A 154 -32.28 7.66 2.91
CA ALA A 154 -33.27 8.54 3.54
C ALA A 154 -33.32 8.37 5.07
N VAL A 155 -33.16 7.14 5.57
CA VAL A 155 -33.06 6.84 7.01
C VAL A 155 -31.78 7.43 7.60
N LYS A 156 -30.62 7.20 6.96
CA LYS A 156 -29.31 7.69 7.44
C LYS A 156 -29.27 9.21 7.48
N ASP A 157 -29.76 9.89 6.44
CA ASP A 157 -29.71 11.35 6.33
C ASP A 157 -30.57 12.04 7.42
N ASN A 158 -31.79 11.54 7.66
CA ASN A 158 -32.68 12.10 8.68
C ASN A 158 -32.24 11.79 10.12
N LEU A 159 -31.69 10.59 10.37
CA LEU A 159 -31.15 10.24 11.69
C LEU A 159 -29.85 10.99 12.00
N ASN A 160 -28.99 11.19 11.00
CA ASN A 160 -27.75 11.96 11.17
C ASN A 160 -28.03 13.45 11.39
N ALA A 161 -29.01 14.04 10.68
CA ALA A 161 -29.41 15.44 10.87
C ALA A 161 -29.92 15.74 12.30
N ARG A 162 -30.51 14.75 12.96
CA ARG A 162 -30.95 14.84 14.36
C ARG A 162 -29.86 14.57 15.38
N SER A 163 -28.74 13.96 14.96
CA SER A 163 -27.61 13.61 15.83
C SER A 163 -26.55 14.72 15.91
N THR A 164 -26.68 15.80 15.13
CA THR A 164 -25.84 17.00 15.27
C THR A 164 -26.03 17.61 16.67
N PRO A 165 -24.98 17.72 17.50
CA PRO A 165 -25.11 18.39 18.78
C PRO A 165 -25.40 19.86 18.50
N VAL A 166 -26.47 20.38 19.12
CA VAL A 166 -26.70 21.82 19.28
C VAL A 166 -25.39 22.42 19.76
N GLY A 167 -24.73 23.18 18.89
CA GLY A 167 -23.49 23.87 19.22
C GLY A 167 -23.76 24.79 20.40
N LEU A 168 -23.06 24.55 21.51
CA LEU A 168 -22.99 25.51 22.61
C LEU A 168 -22.53 26.87 22.03
N PRO A 169 -23.14 28.00 22.45
CA PRO A 169 -22.74 29.31 21.95
C PRO A 169 -21.27 29.53 22.26
N ARG A 170 -20.47 29.80 21.21
CA ARG A 170 -19.07 30.20 21.36
C ARG A 170 -19.05 31.52 22.13
N ASN A 171 -18.36 31.55 23.28
CA ASN A 171 -18.10 32.79 24.00
C ASN A 171 -17.39 33.80 23.08
N PRO A 172 -17.72 35.10 23.19
CA PRO A 172 -17.05 36.14 22.41
C PRO A 172 -15.57 36.27 22.84
N PRO A 173 -14.70 36.75 21.93
CA PRO A 173 -13.29 36.92 22.22
C PRO A 173 -13.10 37.97 23.32
N LEU A 174 -12.29 37.64 24.32
CA LEU A 174 -11.81 38.58 25.31
C LEU A 174 -10.97 39.64 24.58
N GLY A 175 -11.40 40.90 24.68
CA GLY A 175 -10.61 42.06 24.27
C GLY A 175 -9.48 42.36 25.24
#